data_AF-A0A4V1UBP3-F1
#
_entry.id   AF-A0A4V1UBP3-F1
#
_cell.length_a   1.000
_cell.length_b   1.000
_cell.length_c   1.000
_cell.angle_alpha   90.00
_cell.angle_beta   90.00
_cell.angle_gamma   90.00
#
_symmetry.space_group_name_H-M   'P 1'
#
loop_
_entity.id
_entity.type
_entity.pdbx_description
1 polymer ?
#
loop_
_entity_poly.entity_id
_entity_poly.type
_entity_poly.pdbx_seq_one_letter_code
_entity_poly.pdbx_strand_id
1 'polypeptide(L)'
;MRGSITLHSGAAQLQADGYPVGLKTICGEEKKFLQGIAIEWIYTKNQGGPVQFIGRDDYYNNSVYPTGWQYKDRIIGTPLFIRRADAIAYGLDLTSVSDPRAITSNRISGLHLGAKGIVNQHIFYRVMATHVKHFGNYYNDEVFAVKKNQTHLLLEAGGWFLETMKVTASIGHDFGEIYQSTGAKLSIDWKLY
;
A
#
# COMPACT_ATOMS: atom_id res chain seq x y z
N MET A 1 5.90 -28.25 -15.35
CA MET A 1 5.55 -26.98 -14.65
C MET A 1 6.75 -26.05 -14.74
N ARG A 2 6.64 -24.90 -15.41
CA ARG A 2 7.64 -23.83 -15.34
C ARG A 2 7.03 -22.71 -14.50
N GLY A 3 7.41 -22.62 -13.22
CA GLY A 3 7.13 -21.46 -12.39
C GLY A 3 8.32 -20.50 -12.47
N SER A 4 8.07 -19.21 -12.59
CA SER A 4 9.09 -18.19 -12.39
C SER A 4 8.88 -17.53 -11.03
N ILE A 5 9.96 -17.46 -10.25
CA ILE A 5 10.03 -16.68 -9.03
C ILE A 5 10.74 -15.38 -9.41
N THR A 6 10.06 -14.26 -9.29
CA THR A 6 10.66 -12.94 -9.49
C THR A 6 10.77 -12.27 -8.13
N LEU A 7 12.01 -12.09 -7.68
CA LEU A 7 12.34 -11.26 -6.53
C LEU A 7 12.42 -9.81 -7.00
N HIS A 8 11.61 -8.94 -6.40
CA HIS A 8 11.76 -7.51 -6.57
C HIS A 8 12.43 -6.95 -5.31
N SER A 9 13.74 -6.70 -5.41
CA SER A 9 14.48 -5.88 -4.45
C SER A 9 14.76 -4.53 -5.10
N GLY A 10 14.34 -3.43 -4.47
CA GLY A 10 14.94 -2.12 -4.79
C GLY A 10 16.44 -2.22 -4.51
N ALA A 11 17.29 -1.80 -5.46
CA ALA A 11 18.73 -2.03 -5.42
C ALA A 11 19.41 -1.34 -4.21
N ALA A 12 19.69 -2.11 -3.15
CA ALA A 12 20.73 -1.93 -2.15
C ALA A 12 20.74 -3.19 -1.27
N GLN A 13 21.88 -3.53 -0.65
CA GLN A 13 22.09 -4.72 0.19
C GLN A 13 20.94 -5.01 1.16
N LEU A 14 20.74 -6.31 1.47
CA LEU A 14 19.85 -6.87 2.50
C LEU A 14 20.21 -6.37 3.91
N GLN A 15 20.11 -5.07 4.14
CA GLN A 15 20.24 -4.42 5.43
C GLN A 15 18.92 -3.70 5.68
N ALA A 16 18.40 -3.79 6.90
CA ALA A 16 17.05 -3.40 7.30
C ALA A 16 16.84 -1.87 7.32
N ASP A 17 17.16 -1.19 6.21
CA ASP A 17 17.30 0.27 6.09
C ASP A 17 16.10 0.92 5.38
N GLY A 18 14.91 0.32 5.46
CA GLY A 18 13.67 1.02 5.08
C GLY A 18 13.03 0.60 3.75
N TYR A 19 13.52 -0.46 3.10
CA TYR A 19 13.06 -0.83 1.75
C TYR A 19 11.93 -1.88 1.76
N PRO A 20 10.97 -1.78 0.83
CA PRO A 20 10.01 -2.86 0.57
C PRO A 20 10.74 -4.07 -0.05
N VAL A 21 10.43 -5.26 0.45
CA VAL A 21 10.95 -6.54 -0.05
C VAL A 21 9.77 -7.40 -0.48
N GLY A 22 9.77 -7.85 -1.73
CA GLY A 22 8.65 -8.61 -2.31
C GLY A 22 9.06 -9.92 -2.98
N LEU A 23 8.26 -10.96 -2.75
CA LEU A 23 8.31 -12.22 -3.46
C LEU A 23 7.04 -12.38 -4.30
N LYS A 24 7.21 -12.54 -5.61
CA LYS A 24 6.10 -12.82 -6.53
C LYS A 24 6.33 -14.15 -7.25
N THR A 25 5.32 -15.00 -7.21
CA THR A 25 5.33 -16.30 -7.89
C THR A 25 4.20 -16.36 -8.91
N ILE A 26 4.53 -16.68 -10.15
CA ILE A 26 3.56 -16.88 -11.23
C ILE A 26 3.43 -18.39 -11.49
N CYS A 27 2.22 -18.92 -11.34
CA CYS A 27 1.89 -20.33 -11.44
C CYS A 27 1.50 -20.74 -12.87
N GLY A 28 2.35 -20.49 -13.87
CA GLY A 28 2.17 -20.95 -15.26
C GLY A 28 0.90 -20.44 -16.00
N GLU A 29 0.86 -20.61 -17.32
CA GLU A 29 -0.17 -20.00 -18.20
C GLU A 29 -1.44 -20.84 -18.42
N GLU A 30 -1.51 -22.06 -17.91
CA GLU A 30 -2.71 -22.90 -18.11
C GLU A 30 -3.92 -22.36 -17.32
N LYS A 31 -5.13 -22.64 -17.82
CA LYS A 31 -6.46 -22.24 -17.28
C LYS A 31 -6.67 -22.76 -15.84
N LYS A 32 -5.94 -22.21 -14.89
CA LYS A 32 -5.93 -22.61 -13.49
C LYS A 32 -6.70 -21.60 -12.66
N PHE A 33 -7.43 -22.14 -11.69
CA PHE A 33 -8.08 -21.37 -10.64
C PHE A 33 -7.10 -20.44 -9.91
N LEU A 34 -5.82 -20.80 -9.85
CA LEU A 34 -4.75 -19.97 -9.29
C LEU A 34 -3.62 -19.81 -10.32
N GLN A 35 -3.39 -18.57 -10.77
CA GLN A 35 -2.37 -18.23 -11.76
C GLN A 35 -1.18 -17.46 -11.16
N GLY A 36 -1.35 -16.85 -9.99
CA GLY A 36 -0.23 -16.16 -9.35
C GLY A 36 -0.55 -15.71 -7.93
N ILE A 37 0.53 -15.64 -7.16
CA ILE A 37 0.55 -15.17 -5.78
C ILE A 37 1.62 -14.08 -5.66
N ALA A 38 1.31 -13.02 -4.91
CA ALA A 38 2.25 -11.99 -4.50
C ALA A 38 2.25 -11.90 -2.98
N ILE A 39 3.44 -11.85 -2.39
CA ILE A 39 3.67 -11.63 -0.97
C ILE A 39 4.73 -10.55 -0.85
N GLU A 40 4.39 -9.42 -0.28
CA GLU A 40 5.30 -8.29 -0.14
C GLU A 40 5.29 -7.78 1.29
N TRP A 41 6.46 -7.44 1.80
CA TRP A 41 6.64 -6.88 3.13
C TRP A 41 7.31 -5.52 3.03
N ILE A 42 6.84 -4.57 3.82
CA ILE A 42 7.40 -3.22 3.90
C ILE A 42 7.73 -2.89 5.33
N TYR A 43 8.89 -2.27 5.54
CA TYR A 43 9.35 -1.80 6.84
C TYR A 43 10.11 -0.50 6.65
N THR A 44 9.57 0.61 7.15
CA THR A 44 10.16 1.96 6.98
C THR A 44 10.48 2.63 8.31
N LYS A 45 10.50 1.88 9.41
CA LYS A 45 10.73 2.44 10.74
C LYS A 45 12.19 2.81 11.02
N ASN A 46 13.13 2.18 10.30
CA ASN A 46 14.54 2.47 10.48
C ASN A 46 14.89 3.77 9.74
N GLN A 47 15.01 4.85 10.49
CA GLN A 47 15.26 6.20 9.98
C GLN A 47 16.16 6.95 10.99
N GLY A 48 17.40 6.47 11.17
CA GLY A 48 18.37 7.05 12.11
C GLY A 48 18.13 6.77 13.61
N GLY A 49 17.04 6.09 13.97
CA GLY A 49 16.71 5.77 15.37
C GLY A 49 16.03 6.94 16.13
N PRO A 50 15.64 6.72 17.41
CA PRO A 50 14.78 7.65 18.14
C PRO A 50 15.52 8.80 18.86
N VAL A 51 16.86 8.80 18.85
CA VAL A 51 17.68 9.76 19.61
C VAL A 51 17.74 11.10 18.86
N GLN A 52 17.36 12.18 19.54
CA GLN A 52 17.41 13.53 18.98
C GLN A 52 18.86 13.96 18.72
N PHE A 53 19.11 14.71 17.63
CA PHE A 53 20.43 15.19 17.15
C PHE A 53 21.38 14.13 16.58
N ILE A 54 21.11 12.84 16.77
CA ILE A 54 21.88 11.71 16.20
C ILE A 54 20.98 10.82 15.32
N GLY A 55 19.71 11.19 15.20
CA GLY A 55 18.66 10.46 14.50
C GLY A 55 17.38 11.30 14.42
N ARG A 56 16.21 10.62 14.48
CA ARG A 56 14.89 11.20 14.17
C ARG A 56 14.85 11.87 12.79
N ASP A 57 15.51 11.22 11.83
CA ASP A 57 15.77 11.79 10.52
C ASP A 57 14.49 12.06 9.73
N ASP A 58 13.43 11.29 10.01
CA ASP A 58 12.09 11.48 9.45
C ASP A 58 12.14 11.57 7.92
N TYR A 59 12.77 10.58 7.26
CA TYR A 59 13.26 10.63 5.87
C TYR A 59 12.31 11.18 4.81
N TYR A 60 11.00 11.13 5.05
CA TYR A 60 9.99 11.58 4.08
C TYR A 60 9.44 12.98 4.38
N ASN A 61 9.91 13.63 5.43
CA ASN A 61 9.65 15.02 5.77
C ASN A 61 10.95 15.81 5.76
N ASN A 62 10.88 17.09 5.40
CA ASN A 62 12.05 17.94 5.33
C ASN A 62 11.68 19.38 5.72
N SER A 63 12.59 20.09 6.40
CA SER A 63 12.34 21.46 6.84
C SER A 63 12.46 22.49 5.71
N VAL A 64 13.34 22.26 4.73
CA VAL A 64 13.54 23.13 3.56
C VAL A 64 12.44 22.88 2.52
N TYR A 65 12.01 21.63 2.37
CA TYR A 65 10.89 21.24 1.52
C TYR A 65 9.67 20.90 2.38
N PRO A 66 8.88 21.91 2.81
CA PRO A 66 7.79 21.72 3.78
C PRO A 66 6.66 20.83 3.25
N THR A 67 6.60 20.59 1.95
CA THR A 67 5.68 19.62 1.35
C THR A 67 6.03 18.17 1.69
N GLY A 68 7.26 17.89 2.13
CA GLY A 68 7.76 16.53 2.29
C GLY A 68 7.85 15.79 0.95
N TRP A 69 7.98 14.46 1.03
CA TRP A 69 8.17 13.55 -0.11
C TRP A 69 6.87 13.27 -0.88
N GLN A 70 6.26 14.34 -1.38
CA GLN A 70 5.00 14.30 -2.12
C GLN A 70 5.02 15.24 -3.31
N TYR A 71 4.24 14.93 -4.34
CA TYR A 71 4.03 15.75 -5.52
C TYR A 71 2.54 15.81 -5.86
N LYS A 72 2.00 17.02 -6.08
CA LYS A 72 0.57 17.26 -6.38
C LYS A 72 -0.36 16.43 -5.49
N ASP A 73 -0.20 16.59 -4.17
CA ASP A 73 -1.05 15.93 -3.18
C ASP A 73 -0.99 14.40 -3.20
N ARG A 74 0.12 13.82 -3.70
CA ARG A 74 0.34 12.38 -3.74
C ARG A 74 1.73 12.06 -3.23
N ILE A 75 1.82 11.11 -2.31
CA ILE A 75 3.09 10.65 -1.78
C ILE A 75 3.87 9.94 -2.88
N ILE A 76 5.16 10.24 -2.97
CA ILE A 76 6.07 9.56 -3.89
C ILE A 76 6.54 8.27 -3.20
N GLY A 77 6.42 7.12 -3.87
CA GLY A 77 6.80 5.82 -3.31
C GLY A 77 5.59 5.00 -2.88
N THR A 78 5.50 4.66 -1.60
CA THR A 78 4.44 3.76 -1.11
C THR A 78 3.11 4.51 -0.89
N PRO A 79 1.97 3.95 -1.37
CA PRO A 79 0.65 4.52 -1.13
C PRO A 79 0.16 4.30 0.31
N LEU A 80 0.89 3.54 1.14
CA LEU A 80 0.52 3.23 2.53
C LEU A 80 0.90 4.34 3.52
N PHE A 81 1.64 5.36 3.09
CA PHE A 81 1.89 6.51 3.94
C PHE A 81 0.67 7.41 4.01
N ILE A 82 0.56 8.15 5.12
CA ILE A 82 -0.58 9.02 5.37
C ILE A 82 -0.09 10.46 5.38
N ARG A 83 -0.62 11.27 4.44
CA ARG A 83 -0.40 12.72 4.45
C ARG A 83 -1.19 13.34 5.59
N ARG A 84 -0.74 14.50 6.06
CA ARG A 84 -1.44 15.26 7.09
C ARG A 84 -2.88 15.57 6.70
N ALA A 85 -3.11 15.99 5.46
CA ALA A 85 -4.46 16.27 4.97
C ALA A 85 -5.37 15.04 5.03
N ASP A 86 -4.86 13.86 4.63
CA ASP A 86 -5.61 12.61 4.67
C ASP A 86 -5.89 12.19 6.13
N ALA A 87 -4.90 12.29 7.02
CA ALA A 87 -5.06 12.01 8.44
C ALA A 87 -6.18 12.86 9.08
N ILE A 88 -6.23 14.16 8.76
CA ILE A 88 -7.30 15.06 9.23
C ILE A 88 -8.65 14.63 8.65
N ALA A 89 -8.71 14.32 7.35
CA ALA A 89 -9.94 13.85 6.70
C ALA A 89 -10.43 12.50 7.27
N TYR A 90 -9.53 11.66 7.75
CA TYR A 90 -9.81 10.41 8.46
C TYR A 90 -10.25 10.62 9.92
N GLY A 91 -10.23 11.85 10.43
CA GLY A 91 -10.65 12.19 11.79
C GLY A 91 -9.57 12.00 12.85
N LEU A 92 -8.29 11.91 12.47
CA LEU A 92 -7.20 11.96 13.44
C LEU A 92 -7.06 13.37 14.01
N ASP A 93 -7.11 13.49 15.34
CA ASP A 93 -6.81 14.74 16.03
C ASP A 93 -5.30 15.01 15.99
N LEU A 94 -4.92 16.05 15.25
CA LEU A 94 -3.53 16.51 15.11
C LEU A 94 -3.31 17.89 15.75
N THR A 95 -4.25 18.36 16.60
CA THR A 95 -4.17 19.68 17.25
C THR A 95 -3.11 19.73 18.35
N SER A 96 -2.81 18.58 18.97
CA SER A 96 -1.75 18.44 19.97
C SER A 96 -0.34 18.39 19.39
N VAL A 97 -0.20 18.31 18.06
CA VAL A 97 1.10 18.19 17.38
C VAL A 97 1.78 19.55 17.28
N SER A 98 2.85 19.75 18.03
CA SER A 98 3.56 21.04 18.10
C SER A 98 4.42 21.35 16.86
N ASP A 99 4.92 20.32 16.17
CA ASP A 99 5.72 20.45 14.94
C ASP A 99 5.07 19.63 13.81
N PRO A 100 4.07 20.19 13.11
CA PRO A 100 3.30 19.45 12.13
C PRO A 100 4.12 19.16 10.88
N ARG A 101 4.28 17.87 10.58
CA ARG A 101 4.94 17.40 9.35
C ARG A 101 3.93 17.08 8.24
N ALA A 102 4.35 17.23 6.98
CA ALA A 102 3.50 16.99 5.82
C ALA A 102 3.03 15.54 5.70
N ILE A 103 3.91 14.58 6.00
CA ILE A 103 3.59 13.15 6.06
C ILE A 103 3.51 12.76 7.54
N THR A 104 2.27 12.46 7.96
CA THR A 104 1.92 12.16 9.36
C THR A 104 2.30 10.74 9.73
N SER A 105 2.20 9.78 8.80
CA SER A 105 2.67 8.41 9.03
C SER A 105 3.55 7.96 7.89
N ASN A 106 4.86 7.98 8.11
CA ASN A 106 5.89 7.47 7.19
C ASN A 106 6.74 6.34 7.81
N ARG A 107 6.53 6.01 9.08
CA ARG A 107 7.12 4.86 9.76
C ARG A 107 6.06 3.77 9.84
N ILE A 108 6.15 2.77 8.97
CA ILE A 108 5.18 1.69 8.88
C ILE A 108 5.87 0.32 8.89
N SER A 109 5.10 -0.70 9.25
CA SER A 109 5.41 -2.09 8.90
C SER A 109 4.15 -2.74 8.36
N GLY A 110 4.23 -3.36 7.19
CA GLY A 110 3.06 -3.93 6.55
C GLY A 110 3.36 -5.17 5.73
N LEU A 111 2.33 -5.99 5.55
CA LEU A 111 2.30 -7.19 4.73
C LEU A 111 1.21 -7.04 3.68
N HIS A 112 1.57 -7.26 2.42
CA HIS A 112 0.65 -7.27 1.28
C HIS A 112 0.60 -8.68 0.70
N LEU A 113 -0.61 -9.17 0.50
CA LEU A 113 -0.91 -10.46 -0.11
C LEU A 113 -1.81 -10.24 -1.32
N GLY A 114 -1.47 -10.87 -2.44
CA GLY A 114 -2.25 -10.82 -3.66
C GLY A 114 -2.39 -12.20 -4.28
N ALA A 115 -3.58 -12.53 -4.76
CA ALA A 115 -3.84 -13.74 -5.53
C ALA A 115 -4.68 -13.40 -6.75
N LYS A 116 -4.42 -14.08 -7.87
CA LYS A 116 -5.22 -13.96 -9.09
C LYS A 116 -5.41 -15.30 -9.78
N GLY A 117 -6.48 -15.42 -10.54
CA GLY A 117 -6.72 -16.61 -11.35
C GLY A 117 -7.92 -16.48 -12.27
N ILE A 118 -8.23 -17.61 -12.91
CA ILE A 118 -9.30 -17.73 -13.88
C ILE A 118 -10.27 -18.81 -13.37
N VAL A 119 -11.56 -18.46 -13.24
CA VAL A 119 -12.62 -19.39 -12.81
C VAL A 119 -13.05 -20.27 -13.99
N ASN A 120 -13.24 -19.66 -15.17
CA ASN A 120 -13.53 -20.34 -16.43
C ASN A 120 -12.98 -19.50 -17.59
N GLN A 121 -13.15 -19.97 -18.84
CA GLN A 121 -12.55 -19.30 -20.02
C GLN A 121 -12.94 -17.82 -20.19
N HIS A 122 -14.00 -17.37 -19.54
CA HIS A 122 -14.54 -16.02 -19.66
C HIS A 122 -14.41 -15.19 -18.39
N ILE A 123 -14.14 -15.79 -17.22
CA ILE A 123 -14.18 -15.10 -15.92
C ILE A 123 -12.82 -15.20 -15.22
N PHE A 124 -12.28 -14.04 -14.85
CA PHE A 124 -11.08 -13.90 -14.03
C PHE A 124 -11.39 -13.20 -12.71
N TYR A 125 -10.53 -13.40 -11.73
CA TYR A 125 -10.61 -12.74 -10.44
C TYR A 125 -9.23 -12.33 -9.93
N ARG A 126 -9.23 -11.36 -9.00
CA ARG A 126 -8.06 -10.92 -8.26
C ARG A 126 -8.49 -10.49 -6.86
N VAL A 127 -7.81 -11.02 -5.85
CA VAL A 127 -8.01 -10.67 -4.44
C VAL A 127 -6.71 -10.11 -3.91
N MET A 128 -6.79 -9.01 -3.16
CA MET A 128 -5.64 -8.44 -2.47
C MET A 128 -6.01 -8.05 -1.05
N ALA A 129 -5.06 -8.21 -0.14
CA ALA A 129 -5.17 -7.78 1.24
C ALA A 129 -3.85 -7.13 1.66
N THR A 130 -3.93 -5.97 2.28
CA THR A 130 -2.77 -5.29 2.87
C THR A 130 -3.07 -5.01 4.32
N HIS A 131 -2.24 -5.51 5.23
CA HIS A 131 -2.29 -5.16 6.63
C HIS A 131 -1.07 -4.32 6.98
N VAL A 132 -1.27 -3.16 7.57
CA VAL A 132 -0.21 -2.21 7.89
C VAL A 132 -0.38 -1.66 9.30
N LYS A 133 0.74 -1.58 10.02
CA LYS A 133 0.85 -0.95 11.32
C LYS A 133 1.55 0.39 11.17
N HIS A 134 0.88 1.44 11.58
CA HIS A 134 1.32 2.83 11.52
C HIS A 134 1.96 3.25 12.84
N PHE A 135 3.17 3.78 12.74
CA PHE A 135 3.93 4.28 13.90
C PHE A 135 3.99 5.80 13.99
N GLY A 136 3.40 6.51 13.03
CA GLY A 136 3.49 7.96 12.91
C GLY A 136 4.77 8.39 12.20
N ASN A 137 5.30 9.54 12.62
CA ASN A 137 6.65 10.02 12.34
C ASN A 137 7.40 10.16 13.69
N TYR A 138 8.43 10.99 13.79
CA TYR A 138 9.17 11.21 15.05
C TYR A 138 8.69 12.39 15.89
N TYR A 139 7.73 13.17 15.36
CA TYR A 139 7.30 14.46 15.90
C TYR A 139 5.79 14.49 16.23
N ASN A 140 5.13 13.32 16.21
CA ASN A 140 3.71 13.17 16.50
C ASN A 140 3.40 11.95 17.38
N ASP A 141 4.31 11.64 18.30
CA ASP A 141 4.17 10.49 19.19
C ASP A 141 2.91 10.58 20.06
N GLU A 142 2.37 11.78 20.35
CA GLU A 142 1.10 11.94 21.05
C GLU A 142 -0.10 11.35 20.28
N VAL A 143 -0.09 11.39 18.94
CA VAL A 143 -1.16 10.85 18.09
C VAL A 143 -0.98 9.34 17.86
N PHE A 144 0.28 8.89 17.81
CA PHE A 144 0.66 7.49 17.57
C PHE A 144 1.28 6.82 18.80
N ALA A 145 0.92 7.26 20.01
CA ALA A 145 1.42 6.67 21.26
C ALA A 145 1.04 5.17 21.30
N VAL A 146 -0.22 4.90 20.96
CA VAL A 146 -0.70 3.58 20.56
C VAL A 146 -0.61 3.49 19.04
N LYS A 147 0.18 2.52 18.57
CA LYS A 147 0.41 2.26 17.14
C LYS A 147 -0.86 1.70 16.52
N LYS A 148 -1.28 2.28 15.39
CA LYS A 148 -2.59 2.03 14.78
C LYS A 148 -2.47 1.03 13.65
N ASN A 149 -3.34 0.03 13.62
CA ASN A 149 -3.41 -0.94 12.53
C ASN A 149 -4.49 -0.55 11.53
N GLN A 150 -4.20 -0.77 10.26
CA GLN A 150 -5.13 -0.56 9.15
C GLN A 150 -5.05 -1.76 8.20
N THR A 151 -6.21 -2.22 7.74
CA THR A 151 -6.33 -3.31 6.79
C THR A 151 -7.10 -2.84 5.57
N HIS A 152 -6.59 -3.17 4.40
CA HIS A 152 -7.16 -2.82 3.10
C HIS A 152 -7.44 -4.10 2.33
N LEU A 153 -8.67 -4.28 1.89
CA LEU A 153 -9.09 -5.43 1.09
C LEU A 153 -9.55 -4.95 -0.29
N LEU A 154 -9.20 -5.70 -1.34
CA LEU A 154 -9.75 -5.52 -2.68
C LEU A 154 -10.15 -6.87 -3.25
N LEU A 155 -11.39 -6.96 -3.71
CA LEU A 155 -11.89 -8.04 -4.56
C LEU A 155 -12.22 -7.46 -5.92
N GLU A 156 -11.67 -8.06 -6.96
CA GLU A 156 -11.95 -7.73 -8.36
C GLU A 156 -12.34 -9.00 -9.10
N ALA A 157 -13.40 -8.91 -9.90
CA ALA A 157 -13.83 -9.97 -10.79
C ALA A 157 -14.27 -9.35 -12.12
N GLY A 158 -13.96 -10.03 -13.20
CA GLY A 158 -14.32 -9.54 -14.52
C GLY A 158 -14.36 -10.65 -15.53
N GLY A 159 -14.83 -10.30 -16.72
CA GLY A 159 -14.92 -11.24 -17.80
C GLY A 159 -15.13 -10.61 -19.15
N TRP A 160 -14.96 -11.45 -20.17
CA TRP A 160 -15.23 -11.08 -21.56
C TRP A 160 -16.71 -11.30 -21.85
N PHE A 161 -17.37 -10.23 -22.29
CA PHE A 161 -18.75 -10.21 -22.75
C PHE A 161 -18.72 -9.87 -24.23
N LEU A 162 -19.17 -10.80 -25.08
CA LEU A 162 -18.90 -10.74 -26.53
C LEU A 162 -17.37 -10.79 -26.80
N GLU A 163 -16.96 -10.98 -28.06
CA GLU A 163 -15.53 -11.05 -28.41
C GLU A 163 -14.81 -9.69 -28.32
N THR A 164 -15.55 -8.61 -28.05
CA THR A 164 -15.07 -7.23 -28.20
C THR A 164 -15.09 -6.40 -26.91
N MET A 165 -15.78 -6.86 -25.85
CA MET A 165 -15.97 -6.09 -24.62
C MET A 165 -15.55 -6.87 -23.38
N LYS A 166 -14.84 -6.21 -22.48
CA LYS A 166 -14.43 -6.73 -21.19
C LYS A 166 -15.04 -5.87 -20.10
N VAL A 167 -15.72 -6.51 -19.15
CA VAL A 167 -16.30 -5.83 -17.99
C VAL A 167 -15.59 -6.29 -16.74
N THR A 168 -15.19 -5.34 -15.89
CA THR A 168 -14.51 -5.61 -14.63
C THR A 168 -15.20 -4.86 -13.50
N ALA A 169 -15.63 -5.57 -12.47
CA ALA A 169 -16.16 -4.99 -11.24
C ALA A 169 -15.14 -5.21 -10.11
N SER A 170 -15.02 -4.23 -9.22
CA SER A 170 -14.20 -4.34 -8.03
C SER A 170 -14.86 -3.66 -6.85
N ILE A 171 -14.67 -4.25 -5.67
CA ILE A 171 -15.07 -3.70 -4.38
C ILE A 171 -13.84 -3.67 -3.48
N GLY A 172 -13.62 -2.54 -2.82
CA GLY A 172 -12.59 -2.34 -1.82
C GLY A 172 -13.22 -2.02 -0.48
N HIS A 173 -12.63 -2.56 0.59
CA HIS A 173 -13.04 -2.28 1.95
C HIS A 173 -11.81 -2.05 2.81
N ASP A 174 -11.76 -0.89 3.45
CA ASP A 174 -10.72 -0.47 4.36
C ASP A 174 -11.29 -0.40 5.76
N PHE A 175 -10.57 -0.98 6.73
CA PHE A 175 -10.97 -0.94 8.14
C PHE A 175 -9.78 -0.97 9.07
N GLY A 176 -9.94 -0.40 10.26
CA GLY A 176 -8.89 -0.35 11.27
C GLY A 176 -9.12 0.80 12.25
N GLU A 177 -8.02 1.20 12.88
CA GLU A 177 -8.00 2.21 13.95
C GLU A 177 -7.83 3.65 13.42
N ILE A 178 -7.60 3.82 12.11
CA ILE A 178 -7.42 5.14 11.49
C ILE A 178 -8.70 5.57 10.79
N TYR A 179 -9.24 4.72 9.92
CA TYR A 179 -10.46 5.03 9.18
C TYR A 179 -11.18 3.75 8.74
N GLN A 180 -12.44 3.90 8.34
CA GLN A 180 -13.21 2.87 7.67
C GLN A 180 -13.81 3.44 6.39
N SER A 181 -13.73 2.69 5.30
CA SER A 181 -14.25 3.11 4.00
C SER A 181 -14.61 1.91 3.14
N THR A 182 -15.61 2.06 2.27
CA THR A 182 -15.95 1.06 1.25
C THR A 182 -16.09 1.76 -0.09
N GLY A 183 -15.45 1.21 -1.12
CA GLY A 183 -15.50 1.73 -2.47
C GLY A 183 -15.83 0.64 -3.48
N ALA A 184 -16.47 1.01 -4.57
CA ALA A 184 -16.70 0.11 -5.69
C ALA A 184 -16.32 0.80 -7.01
N LYS A 185 -15.92 0.01 -8.00
CA LYS A 185 -15.56 0.48 -9.33
C LYS A 185 -16.04 -0.52 -10.37
N LEU A 186 -16.65 -0.02 -11.44
CA LEU A 186 -17.01 -0.76 -12.63
C LEU A 186 -16.21 -0.20 -13.82
N SER A 187 -15.62 -1.07 -14.63
CA SER A 187 -14.82 -0.73 -15.81
C SER A 187 -15.32 -1.50 -17.01
N ILE A 188 -15.39 -0.83 -18.16
CA ILE A 188 -15.72 -1.44 -19.45
C ILE A 188 -14.59 -1.09 -20.42
N ASP A 189 -13.91 -2.12 -20.91
CA ASP A 189 -12.88 -1.98 -21.94
C ASP A 189 -13.44 -2.57 -23.23
N TRP A 190 -13.48 -1.80 -24.33
CA TRP A 190 -13.91 -2.29 -25.64
C TRP A 190 -12.82 -2.05 -26.69
N LYS A 191 -12.76 -2.95 -27.68
CA LYS A 191 -11.89 -2.78 -28.85
C LYS A 191 -12.71 -2.23 -30.01
N LEU A 192 -12.29 -1.10 -30.57
CA LEU A 192 -12.78 -0.60 -31.85
C LEU A 192 -11.89 -1.19 -32.95
N TYR A 193 -12.53 -1.78 -33.97
CA TYR A 193 -11.85 -2.30 -35.16
C TYR A 193 -11.25 -1.16 -35.99
#